data_AF-C9ZC62-F1
#
_entry.id   AF-C9ZC62-F1
#
_cell.length_a   1.000
_cell.length_b   1.000
_cell.length_c   1.000
_cell.angle_alpha   90.00
_cell.angle_beta   90.00
_cell.angle_gamma   90.00
#
_symmetry.space_group_name_H-M   'P 1'
#
loop_
_entity.id
_entity.type
_entity.pdbx_description
1 polymer ?
#
loop_
_entity_poly.entity_id
_entity_poly.type
_entity_poly.pdbx_seq_one_letter_code
_entity_poly.pdbx_strand_id
1 'polypeptide(L)'
;MWIVFGIFAVGAISTGGSGLLYIFLAILFVVVVEWLYHRLRKAHLLGRAVKVTPDSFPEIYAEISELQRKLDYHRPVDVYVLDEVDGKVTVTSLLGTRVLLIQGGFAADLQEDGPAALRFMLGNFICWLKARHGRLTLSVIILDHLKILAYVAPWMLPYWRCTAYTCDQYGYLCAEDLHASLGVIARLAVGKELGPNVSPTGVLEQAYQVSRRPLSRYAELVQSEPHLVNRYVNLVAFAGSLMPADYERFRAGLDEKGRRLLRDLMVQTPHHQSSGPIPASASGPR
;
A
#
# COMPACT_ATOMS: atom_id res chain seq x y z
N MET A 1 16.04 -5.45 25.16
CA MET A 1 15.48 -4.21 25.77
C MET A 1 15.04 -4.42 27.23
N TRP A 2 14.16 -5.38 27.55
CA TRP A 2 13.72 -5.65 28.93
C TRP A 2 14.85 -6.06 29.90
N ILE A 3 15.83 -6.83 29.42
CA ILE A 3 17.01 -7.23 30.22
C ILE A 3 17.88 -6.01 30.58
N VAL A 4 18.06 -5.08 29.63
CA VAL A 4 18.83 -3.85 29.84
C VAL A 4 18.10 -2.93 30.84
N PHE A 5 16.78 -2.77 30.68
CA PHE A 5 15.95 -2.04 31.65
C PHE A 5 15.99 -2.68 33.05
N GLY A 6 15.97 -4.01 33.14
CA GLY A 6 16.11 -4.73 34.40
C GLY A 6 17.45 -4.50 35.10
N ILE A 7 18.56 -4.52 34.36
CA ILE A 7 19.91 -4.26 34.89
C ILE A 7 20.02 -2.82 35.43
N PHE A 8 19.53 -1.83 34.68
CA PHE A 8 19.56 -0.43 35.12
C PHE A 8 18.60 -0.15 36.28
N ALA A 9 17.42 -0.79 36.32
CA ALA A 9 16.47 -0.65 37.42
C ALA A 9 17.00 -1.27 38.72
N VAL A 10 17.64 -2.44 38.66
CA VAL A 10 18.29 -3.07 39.82
C VAL A 10 19.45 -2.20 40.33
N GLY A 11 20.27 -1.65 39.42
CA GLY A 11 21.35 -0.72 39.78
C GLY A 11 20.85 0.59 40.41
N ALA A 12 19.71 1.12 39.95
CA ALA A 12 19.10 2.32 40.51
C ALA A 12 18.50 2.09 41.91
N ILE A 13 17.91 0.91 42.17
CA ILE A 13 17.38 0.54 43.48
C ILE A 13 18.51 0.31 44.49
N SER A 14 19.68 -0.21 44.05
CA SER A 14 20.78 -0.54 44.96
C SER A 14 21.66 0.63 45.39
N THR A 15 21.53 1.82 44.77
CA THR A 15 22.49 2.94 44.95
C THR A 15 21.89 4.24 45.51
N GLY A 16 20.67 4.20 46.05
CA GLY A 16 20.05 5.33 46.75
C GLY A 16 19.95 6.60 45.88
N GLY A 17 20.50 7.73 46.34
CA GLY A 17 20.37 9.05 45.69
C GLY A 17 20.98 9.19 44.29
N SER A 18 21.75 8.21 43.83
CA SER A 18 22.31 8.18 42.46
C SER A 18 21.43 7.45 41.44
N GLY A 19 20.27 6.92 41.85
CA GLY A 19 19.34 6.22 40.96
C GLY A 19 18.85 7.04 39.75
N LEU A 20 18.71 8.37 39.91
CA LEU A 20 18.35 9.28 38.81
C LEU A 20 19.43 9.31 37.70
N LEU A 21 20.70 9.22 38.07
CA LEU A 21 21.81 9.17 37.12
C LEU A 21 21.79 7.85 36.32
N TYR A 22 21.53 6.72 36.99
CA TYR A 22 21.40 5.43 36.32
C TYR A 22 20.22 5.40 35.34
N ILE A 23 19.08 5.96 35.72
CA ILE A 23 17.91 6.08 34.83
C ILE A 23 18.26 6.96 33.61
N PHE A 24 18.93 8.10 33.83
CA PHE A 24 19.36 8.98 32.74
C PHE A 24 20.33 8.27 31.78
N LEU A 25 21.34 7.57 32.30
CA LEU A 25 22.29 6.81 31.51
C LEU A 25 21.62 5.64 30.76
N ALA A 26 20.63 4.99 31.36
CA ALA A 26 19.84 3.95 30.71
C ALA A 26 19.05 4.51 29.51
N ILE A 27 18.37 5.65 29.69
CA ILE A 27 17.64 6.32 28.61
C ILE A 27 18.60 6.74 27.52
N LEU A 28 19.73 7.37 27.86
CA LEU A 28 20.75 7.78 26.91
C LEU A 28 21.29 6.58 26.11
N PHE A 29 21.59 5.47 26.79
CA PHE A 29 22.04 4.24 26.15
C PHE A 29 21.00 3.70 25.16
N VAL A 30 19.72 3.63 25.55
CA VAL A 30 18.63 3.21 24.65
C VAL A 30 18.52 4.13 23.44
N VAL A 31 18.55 5.45 23.63
CA VAL A 31 18.51 6.43 22.54
C VAL A 31 19.68 6.25 21.57
N VAL A 32 20.90 6.08 22.10
CA VAL A 32 22.11 5.89 21.27
C VAL A 32 22.07 4.56 20.52
N VAL A 33 21.66 3.47 21.17
CA VAL A 33 21.53 2.15 20.53
C VAL A 33 20.47 2.16 19.44
N GLU A 34 19.29 2.73 19.71
CA GLU A 34 18.24 2.90 18.70
C GLU A 34 18.72 3.75 17.52
N TRP A 35 19.40 4.87 17.79
CA TRP A 35 19.99 5.71 16.76
C TRP A 35 21.00 4.94 15.90
N LEU A 36 21.90 4.17 16.52
CA LEU A 36 22.90 3.37 15.84
C LEU A 36 22.25 2.25 15.00
N TYR A 37 21.24 1.58 15.54
CA TYR A 37 20.48 0.55 14.85
C TYR A 37 19.82 1.09 13.56
N HIS A 38 19.17 2.25 13.64
CA HIS A 38 18.56 2.89 12.46
C HIS A 38 19.61 3.32 11.43
N ARG A 39 20.78 3.82 11.88
CA ARG A 39 21.90 4.18 11.01
C ARG A 39 22.47 2.96 10.28
N LEU A 40 22.69 1.85 10.99
CA LEU A 40 23.20 0.60 10.42
C LEU A 40 22.21 0.01 9.41
N ARG A 41 20.91 0.00 9.71
CA ARG A 41 19.88 -0.44 8.76
C ARG A 41 19.88 0.39 7.48
N LYS A 42 20.00 1.71 7.59
CA LYS A 42 20.09 2.59 6.42
C LYS A 42 21.35 2.28 5.60
N ALA A 43 22.50 2.13 6.26
CA ALA A 43 23.75 1.78 5.58
C ALA A 43 23.65 0.42 4.87
N HIS A 44 23.04 -0.57 5.53
CA HIS A 44 22.84 -1.90 4.96
C HIS A 44 21.92 -1.87 3.73
N LEU A 45 20.83 -1.09 3.78
CA LEU A 45 19.96 -0.92 2.63
C LEU A 45 20.71 -0.26 1.47
N LEU A 46 21.44 0.84 1.73
CA LEU A 46 22.23 1.53 0.71
C LEU A 46 23.31 0.64 0.09
N GLY A 47 23.86 -0.32 0.85
CA GLY A 47 24.85 -1.27 0.34
C GLY A 47 24.28 -2.44 -0.48
N ARG A 48 22.96 -2.68 -0.43
CA ARG A 48 22.30 -3.84 -1.07
C ARG A 48 21.25 -3.48 -2.12
N ALA A 49 20.91 -2.20 -2.21
CA ALA A 49 19.83 -1.71 -3.04
C ALA A 49 20.35 -0.70 -4.06
N VAL A 50 19.78 -0.70 -5.26
CA VAL A 50 20.04 0.35 -6.24
C VAL A 50 18.95 1.40 -6.11
N LYS A 51 19.33 2.65 -5.83
CA LYS A 51 18.38 3.76 -5.74
C LYS A 51 17.88 4.13 -7.13
N VAL A 52 16.58 4.34 -7.28
CA VAL A 52 15.99 4.94 -8.48
C VAL A 52 16.41 6.41 -8.56
N THR A 53 17.13 6.76 -9.62
CA THR A 53 17.68 8.09 -9.89
C THR A 53 17.55 8.38 -11.39
N PRO A 54 17.78 9.63 -11.85
CA PRO A 54 17.82 9.92 -13.28
C PRO A 54 18.81 9.04 -14.06
N ASP A 55 19.91 8.63 -13.42
CA ASP A 55 20.95 7.81 -14.03
C ASP A 55 20.68 6.30 -13.89
N SER A 56 19.91 5.90 -12.86
CA SER A 56 19.58 4.51 -12.55
C SER A 56 18.06 4.31 -12.56
N PHE A 57 17.55 3.62 -13.58
CA PHE A 57 16.11 3.47 -13.87
C PHE A 57 15.42 4.80 -14.26
N PRO A 58 15.88 5.47 -15.34
CA PRO A 58 15.36 6.77 -15.76
C PRO A 58 13.86 6.78 -16.02
N GLU A 59 13.33 5.68 -16.58
CA GLU A 59 11.89 5.52 -16.85
C GLU A 59 11.05 5.54 -15.57
N ILE A 60 11.46 4.75 -14.57
CA ILE A 60 10.77 4.71 -13.26
C ILE A 60 10.87 6.08 -12.59
N TYR A 61 12.03 6.74 -12.66
CA TYR A 61 12.21 8.07 -12.09
C TYR A 61 11.30 9.13 -12.74
N ALA A 62 11.17 9.10 -14.07
CA ALA A 62 10.30 10.01 -14.81
C ALA A 62 8.83 9.81 -14.43
N GLU A 63 8.36 8.56 -14.37
CA GLU A 63 7.00 8.22 -13.97
C GLU A 63 6.71 8.65 -12.52
N ILE A 64 7.63 8.43 -11.58
CA ILE A 64 7.49 8.93 -10.19
C ILE A 64 7.28 10.45 -10.18
N SER A 65 8.12 11.19 -10.92
CA SER A 65 8.08 12.65 -10.96
C SER A 65 6.77 13.17 -11.55
N GLU A 66 6.29 12.54 -12.63
CA GLU A 66 5.02 12.87 -13.25
C GLU A 66 3.84 12.59 -12.31
N LEU A 67 3.84 11.43 -11.66
CA LEU A 67 2.77 11.02 -10.74
C LEU A 67 2.77 11.86 -9.46
N GLN A 68 3.92 12.27 -8.94
CA GLN A 68 4.01 13.22 -7.84
C GLN A 68 3.33 14.55 -8.20
N ARG A 69 3.52 15.03 -9.43
CA ARG A 69 2.83 16.22 -9.93
C ARG A 69 1.33 15.98 -10.11
N LYS A 70 0.93 14.86 -10.74
CA LYS A 70 -0.49 14.49 -10.99
C LYS A 70 -1.27 14.36 -9.68
N LEU A 71 -0.64 13.80 -8.65
CA LEU A 71 -1.24 13.55 -7.33
C LEU A 71 -1.01 14.67 -6.32
N ASP A 72 -0.42 15.80 -6.74
CA ASP A 72 -0.12 16.94 -5.86
C ASP A 72 0.61 16.50 -4.58
N TYR A 73 1.76 15.84 -4.77
CA TYR A 73 2.61 15.31 -3.71
C TYR A 73 4.03 15.86 -3.83
N HIS A 74 4.38 16.81 -2.96
CA HIS A 74 5.64 17.56 -3.08
C HIS A 74 6.80 17.04 -2.21
N ARG A 75 6.59 15.97 -1.45
CA ARG A 75 7.65 15.43 -0.58
C ARG A 75 8.57 14.51 -1.38
N PRO A 76 9.86 14.39 -1.01
CA PRO A 76 10.76 13.46 -1.66
C PRO A 76 10.26 12.02 -1.50
N VAL A 77 10.29 11.28 -2.60
CA VAL A 77 9.96 9.86 -2.64
C VAL A 77 11.23 9.11 -2.99
N ASP A 78 11.72 8.31 -2.06
CA ASP A 78 12.85 7.42 -2.31
C ASP A 78 12.33 6.04 -2.72
N VAL A 79 12.77 5.55 -3.87
CA VAL A 79 12.48 4.21 -4.38
C VAL A 79 13.81 3.47 -4.57
N TYR A 80 13.86 2.23 -4.12
CA TYR A 80 15.02 1.36 -4.29
C TYR A 80 14.59 0.02 -4.90
N VAL A 81 15.46 -0.52 -5.75
CA VAL A 81 15.31 -1.83 -6.37
C VAL A 81 16.30 -2.80 -5.73
N LEU A 82 15.81 -3.97 -5.30
CA LEU A 82 16.61 -5.02 -4.67
C LEU A 82 16.30 -6.39 -5.28
N ASP A 83 17.24 -7.32 -5.20
CA ASP A 83 17.04 -8.70 -5.68
C ASP A 83 15.92 -9.43 -4.91
N GLU A 84 15.98 -9.37 -3.58
CA GLU A 84 15.00 -9.96 -2.68
C GLU A 84 14.36 -8.91 -1.77
N VAL A 85 13.04 -9.01 -1.66
CA VAL A 85 12.18 -8.18 -0.80
C VAL A 85 11.21 -9.13 -0.09
N ASP A 86 10.67 -8.73 1.07
CA ASP A 86 9.58 -9.47 1.72
C ASP A 86 8.30 -9.30 0.89
N GLY A 87 8.02 -10.29 0.03
CA GLY A 87 7.07 -10.17 -1.06
C GLY A 87 7.63 -9.40 -2.26
N LYS A 88 6.75 -8.76 -3.03
CA LYS A 88 7.14 -8.07 -4.29
C LYS A 88 7.46 -6.59 -4.08
N VAL A 89 6.77 -5.98 -3.14
CA VAL A 89 6.86 -4.57 -2.80
C VAL A 89 6.73 -4.43 -1.29
N THR A 90 7.66 -3.73 -0.67
CA THR A 90 7.58 -3.39 0.75
C THR A 90 7.76 -1.90 0.91
N VAL A 91 6.96 -1.28 1.76
CA VAL A 91 7.18 0.10 2.19
C VAL A 91 7.83 0.13 3.57
N THR A 92 8.99 0.76 3.67
CA THR A 92 9.71 0.93 4.93
C THR A 92 9.92 2.41 5.29
N SER A 93 10.41 2.66 6.49
CA SER A 93 10.76 4.01 6.97
C SER A 93 12.24 4.05 7.30
N LEU A 94 12.96 4.99 6.70
CA LEU A 94 14.37 5.27 6.94
C LEU A 94 14.52 6.67 7.51
N LEU A 95 14.78 6.78 8.81
CA LEU A 95 15.00 8.07 9.50
C LEU A 95 13.89 9.09 9.22
N GLY A 96 12.62 8.65 9.21
CA GLY A 96 11.46 9.50 8.96
C GLY A 96 11.11 9.72 7.49
N THR A 97 11.92 9.24 6.55
CA THR A 97 11.59 9.23 5.11
C THR A 97 11.00 7.87 4.77
N ARG A 98 9.82 7.86 4.14
CA ARG A 98 9.21 6.61 3.67
C ARG A 98 9.81 6.21 2.33
N VAL A 99 10.07 4.93 2.20
CA VAL A 99 10.84 4.37 1.10
C VAL A 99 10.12 3.18 0.50
N LEU A 100 10.00 3.16 -0.82
CA LEU A 100 9.51 2.00 -1.57
C LEU A 100 10.66 1.07 -1.89
N LEU A 101 10.53 -0.20 -1.52
CA LEU A 101 11.42 -1.27 -1.92
C LEU A 101 10.69 -2.13 -2.94
N ILE A 102 11.23 -2.23 -4.15
CA ILE A 102 10.68 -3.03 -5.24
C ILE A 102 11.62 -4.18 -5.52
N GLN A 103 11.10 -5.39 -5.64
CA GLN A 103 11.86 -6.53 -6.12
C GLN A 103 12.27 -6.32 -7.59
N GLY A 104 13.53 -6.55 -7.93
CA GLY A 104 14.09 -6.30 -9.27
C GLY A 104 13.34 -7.04 -10.38
N GLY A 105 13.06 -8.33 -10.18
CA GLY A 105 12.25 -9.11 -11.12
C GLY A 105 10.86 -8.49 -11.33
N PHE A 106 10.20 -8.08 -10.25
CA PHE A 106 8.88 -7.46 -10.35
C PHE A 106 8.92 -6.08 -11.01
N ALA A 107 9.95 -5.28 -10.78
CA ALA A 107 10.14 -4.00 -11.47
C ALA A 107 10.31 -4.20 -12.99
N ALA A 108 11.11 -5.18 -13.39
CA ALA A 108 11.30 -5.53 -14.79
C ALA A 108 9.98 -6.00 -15.45
N ASP A 109 9.21 -6.84 -14.75
CA ASP A 109 7.90 -7.30 -15.23
C ASP A 109 6.94 -6.14 -15.54
N LEU A 110 6.88 -5.15 -14.64
CA LEU A 110 6.03 -3.99 -14.81
C LEU A 110 6.47 -3.10 -15.97
N GLN A 111 7.77 -3.05 -16.27
CA GLN A 111 8.26 -2.35 -17.46
C GLN A 111 7.93 -3.12 -18.74
N GLU A 112 8.03 -4.46 -18.73
CA GLU A 112 7.64 -5.32 -19.87
C GLU A 112 6.15 -5.19 -20.21
N ASP A 113 5.29 -5.05 -19.19
CA ASP A 113 3.84 -4.87 -19.36
C ASP A 113 3.44 -3.49 -19.91
N GLY A 114 4.37 -2.54 -19.87
CA GLY A 114 4.17 -1.17 -20.33
C GLY A 114 3.83 -0.17 -19.23
N PRO A 115 3.75 1.12 -19.59
CA PRO A 115 3.73 2.23 -18.65
C PRO A 115 2.48 2.23 -17.74
N ALA A 116 1.35 1.70 -18.20
CA ALA A 116 0.12 1.66 -17.41
C ALA A 116 0.26 0.77 -16.16
N ALA A 117 0.91 -0.40 -16.27
CA ALA A 117 1.14 -1.29 -15.13
C ALA A 117 2.07 -0.65 -14.09
N LEU A 118 3.15 -0.02 -14.57
CA LEU A 118 4.07 0.73 -13.71
C LEU A 118 3.37 1.92 -13.02
N ARG A 119 2.58 2.70 -13.76
CA ARG A 119 1.78 3.82 -13.23
C ARG A 119 0.77 3.38 -12.19
N PHE A 120 0.12 2.24 -12.37
CA PHE A 120 -0.80 1.68 -11.40
C PHE A 120 -0.10 1.44 -10.05
N MET A 121 1.05 0.74 -10.07
CA MET A 121 1.80 0.44 -8.86
C MET A 121 2.36 1.72 -8.20
N LEU A 122 3.01 2.59 -8.97
CA LEU A 122 3.62 3.82 -8.44
C LEU A 122 2.56 4.80 -7.94
N GLY A 123 1.45 4.95 -8.65
CA GLY A 123 0.32 5.80 -8.26
C GLY A 123 -0.34 5.30 -6.97
N ASN A 124 -0.52 3.98 -6.84
CA ASN A 124 -0.98 3.36 -5.59
C ASN A 124 -0.05 3.70 -4.42
N PHE A 125 1.27 3.58 -4.62
CA PHE A 125 2.24 3.88 -3.59
C PHE A 125 2.27 5.37 -3.20
N ILE A 126 2.28 6.30 -4.17
CA ILE A 126 2.26 7.74 -3.88
C ILE A 126 0.95 8.13 -3.19
N CYS A 127 -0.18 7.55 -3.57
CA CYS A 127 -1.45 7.74 -2.86
C CYS A 127 -1.35 7.24 -1.41
N TRP A 128 -0.72 6.08 -1.19
CA TRP A 128 -0.52 5.55 0.16
C TRP A 128 0.37 6.47 1.00
N LEU A 129 1.42 7.05 0.40
CA LEU A 129 2.23 8.07 1.05
C LEU A 129 1.37 9.28 1.42
N LYS A 130 0.56 9.81 0.49
CA LYS A 130 -0.30 10.96 0.72
C LYS A 130 -1.31 10.70 1.85
N ALA A 131 -1.97 9.54 1.85
CA ALA A 131 -2.95 9.14 2.87
C ALA A 131 -2.32 8.96 4.25
N ARG A 132 -1.10 8.39 4.32
CA ARG A 132 -0.43 8.10 5.60
C ARG A 132 0.28 9.30 6.20
N HIS A 133 0.48 10.38 5.45
CA HIS A 133 1.00 11.67 5.91
C HIS A 133 -0.09 12.63 6.40
N GLY A 134 -1.33 12.15 6.56
CA GLY A 134 -2.43 12.91 7.15
C GLY A 134 -2.30 13.13 8.66
N ARG A 135 -3.32 13.78 9.25
CA ARG A 135 -3.37 14.19 10.68
C ARG A 135 -3.03 13.11 11.71
N LEU A 136 -3.16 11.83 11.35
CA LEU A 136 -2.98 10.69 12.24
C LEU A 136 -1.52 10.19 12.33
N THR A 137 -0.59 10.66 11.48
CA THR A 137 0.79 10.13 11.46
C THR A 137 1.48 10.26 12.82
N LEU A 138 1.40 11.45 13.43
CA LEU A 138 2.06 11.73 14.71
C LEU A 138 1.46 10.87 15.83
N SER A 139 0.13 10.75 15.86
CA SER A 139 -0.59 9.90 16.82
C SER A 139 -0.21 8.42 16.67
N VAL A 140 -0.14 7.91 15.43
CA VAL A 140 0.27 6.52 15.17
C VAL A 140 1.71 6.27 15.60
N ILE A 141 2.64 7.19 15.31
CA ILE A 141 4.05 7.08 15.75
C ILE A 141 4.14 7.04 17.27
N ILE A 142 3.43 7.94 17.97
CA ILE A 142 3.40 7.97 19.44
C ILE A 142 2.83 6.67 19.99
N LEU A 143 1.70 6.20 19.46
CA LEU A 143 1.06 4.96 19.90
C LEU A 143 1.93 3.72 19.67
N ASP A 144 2.68 3.68 18.57
CA ASP A 144 3.62 2.59 18.24
C ASP A 144 4.80 2.57 19.22
N HIS A 145 5.41 3.74 19.48
CA HIS A 145 6.49 3.86 20.46
C HIS A 145 6.05 3.48 21.88
N LEU A 146 4.82 3.81 22.26
CA LEU A 146 4.24 3.42 23.54
C LEU A 146 3.79 1.95 23.58
N LYS A 147 3.91 1.20 22.47
CA LYS A 147 3.39 -0.17 22.28
C LYS A 147 1.89 -0.30 22.55
N ILE A 148 1.17 0.82 22.53
CA ILE A 148 -0.29 0.88 22.70
C ILE A 148 -0.99 0.58 21.37
N LEU A 149 -0.25 0.70 20.26
CA LEU A 149 -0.79 0.48 18.92
C LEU A 149 -1.46 -0.89 18.78
N ALA A 150 -0.97 -1.95 19.43
CA ALA A 150 -1.60 -3.27 19.39
C ALA A 150 -3.06 -3.27 19.92
N TYR A 151 -3.36 -2.44 20.92
CA TYR A 151 -4.70 -2.32 21.51
C TYR A 151 -5.62 -1.41 20.67
N VAL A 152 -5.05 -0.42 20.00
CA VAL A 152 -5.79 0.53 19.13
C VAL A 152 -5.91 -0.01 17.71
N ALA A 153 -5.05 -0.95 17.31
CA ALA A 153 -4.97 -1.50 15.96
C ALA A 153 -6.32 -1.98 15.43
N PRO A 154 -7.15 -2.75 16.17
CA PRO A 154 -8.47 -3.19 15.67
C PRO A 154 -9.37 -2.05 15.18
N TRP A 155 -9.28 -0.87 15.82
CA TRP A 155 -10.03 0.33 15.45
C TRP A 155 -9.46 1.05 14.23
N MET A 156 -8.16 0.85 13.95
CA MET A 156 -7.46 1.41 12.79
C MET A 156 -7.54 0.51 11.55
N LEU A 157 -7.81 -0.80 11.71
CA LEU A 157 -7.88 -1.72 10.56
C LEU A 157 -8.88 -1.28 9.48
N PRO A 158 -10.11 -0.80 9.80
CA PRO A 158 -11.02 -0.28 8.77
C PRO A 158 -10.42 0.89 7.97
N TYR A 159 -9.72 1.81 8.66
CA TYR A 159 -9.08 2.95 8.02
C TYR A 159 -7.97 2.50 7.04
N TRP A 160 -7.15 1.52 7.42
CA TRP A 160 -6.12 0.97 6.54
C TRP A 160 -6.72 0.25 5.32
N ARG A 161 -7.80 -0.51 5.51
CA ARG A 161 -8.53 -1.15 4.39
C ARG A 161 -9.13 -0.12 3.43
N CYS A 162 -9.78 0.92 3.93
CA CYS A 162 -10.29 2.02 3.10
C CYS A 162 -9.17 2.76 2.36
N THR A 163 -8.02 2.94 3.01
CA THR A 163 -6.83 3.53 2.37
C THR A 163 -6.37 2.66 1.21
N ALA A 164 -6.31 1.34 1.36
CA ALA A 164 -5.92 0.43 0.29
C ALA A 164 -6.85 0.53 -0.93
N TYR A 165 -8.18 0.51 -0.72
CA TYR A 165 -9.15 0.72 -1.82
C TYR A 165 -8.96 2.08 -2.51
N THR A 166 -8.74 3.14 -1.73
CA THR A 166 -8.50 4.48 -2.27
C THR A 166 -7.22 4.50 -3.10
N CYS A 167 -6.15 3.86 -2.63
CA CYS A 167 -4.88 3.78 -3.36
C CYS A 167 -5.00 2.97 -4.65
N ASP A 168 -5.80 1.90 -4.67
CA ASP A 168 -6.08 1.14 -5.90
C ASP A 168 -6.81 2.01 -6.93
N GLN A 169 -7.79 2.80 -6.48
CA GLN A 169 -8.53 3.74 -7.33
C GLN A 169 -7.60 4.80 -7.92
N TYR A 170 -6.78 5.46 -7.09
CA TYR A 170 -5.77 6.42 -7.57
C TYR A 170 -4.73 5.78 -8.48
N GLY A 171 -4.32 4.54 -8.20
CA GLY A 171 -3.47 3.76 -9.09
C GLY A 171 -4.10 3.61 -10.48
N TYR A 172 -5.38 3.24 -10.55
CA TYR A 172 -6.11 3.17 -11.81
C TYR A 172 -6.24 4.53 -12.50
N LEU A 173 -6.50 5.62 -11.77
CA LEU A 173 -6.50 6.98 -12.34
C LEU A 173 -5.14 7.39 -12.92
N CYS A 174 -4.06 6.83 -12.39
CA CYS A 174 -2.71 7.06 -12.90
C CYS A 174 -2.43 6.22 -14.15
N ALA A 175 -2.89 4.97 -14.17
CA ALA A 175 -2.70 4.03 -15.26
C ALA A 175 -3.62 4.28 -16.46
N GLU A 176 -4.87 4.67 -16.20
CA GLU A 176 -5.94 4.86 -17.18
C GLU A 176 -6.18 3.62 -18.07
N ASP A 177 -5.87 2.43 -17.52
CA ASP A 177 -6.07 1.14 -18.16
C ASP A 177 -6.48 0.12 -17.10
N LEU A 178 -7.74 -0.33 -17.20
CA LEU A 178 -8.32 -1.27 -16.24
C LEU A 178 -7.68 -2.66 -16.37
N HIS A 179 -7.37 -3.11 -17.59
CA HIS A 179 -6.76 -4.42 -17.81
C HIS A 179 -5.34 -4.44 -17.22
N ALA A 180 -4.53 -3.43 -17.48
CA ALA A 180 -3.18 -3.33 -16.91
C ALA A 180 -3.24 -3.29 -15.38
N SER A 181 -4.14 -2.48 -14.81
CA SER A 181 -4.32 -2.36 -13.36
C SER A 181 -4.71 -3.70 -12.70
N LEU A 182 -5.68 -4.41 -13.26
CA LEU A 182 -6.11 -5.73 -12.77
C LEU A 182 -5.01 -6.78 -12.97
N GLY A 183 -4.21 -6.67 -14.03
CA GLY A 183 -3.03 -7.51 -14.27
C GLY A 183 -1.98 -7.37 -13.17
N VAL A 184 -1.72 -6.14 -12.70
CA VAL A 184 -0.82 -5.91 -11.56
C VAL A 184 -1.36 -6.56 -10.28
N ILE A 185 -2.67 -6.42 -9.99
CA ILE A 185 -3.30 -7.08 -8.85
C ILE A 185 -3.15 -8.61 -8.94
N ALA A 186 -3.39 -9.19 -10.11
CA ALA A 186 -3.23 -10.63 -10.34
C ALA A 186 -1.77 -11.08 -10.11
N ARG A 187 -0.79 -10.33 -10.62
CA ARG A 187 0.63 -10.62 -10.39
C ARG A 187 0.99 -10.53 -8.92
N LEU A 188 0.48 -9.55 -8.18
CA LEU A 188 0.70 -9.46 -6.74
C LEU A 188 0.14 -10.69 -6.01
N ALA A 189 -0.93 -11.30 -6.51
CA ALA A 189 -1.55 -12.50 -5.95
C ALA A 189 -0.74 -13.78 -6.19
N VAL A 190 -0.35 -14.03 -7.44
CA VAL A 190 0.11 -15.36 -7.89
C VAL A 190 1.47 -15.38 -8.58
N GLY A 191 2.18 -14.25 -8.66
CA GLY A 191 3.50 -14.19 -9.30
C GLY A 191 3.47 -13.78 -10.78
N LYS A 192 4.65 -13.66 -11.39
CA LYS A 192 4.81 -13.28 -12.81
C LYS A 192 4.21 -14.32 -13.74
N GLU A 193 4.56 -15.59 -13.51
CA GLU A 193 4.28 -16.70 -14.43
C GLU A 193 2.79 -17.05 -14.48
N LEU A 194 2.11 -16.98 -13.32
CA LEU A 194 0.70 -17.34 -13.22
C LEU A 194 -0.25 -16.14 -13.35
N GLY A 195 0.25 -14.90 -13.17
CA GLY A 195 -0.55 -13.68 -13.22
C GLY A 195 -1.38 -13.53 -14.50
N PRO A 196 -0.78 -13.70 -15.70
CA PRO A 196 -1.51 -13.64 -16.97
C PRO A 196 -2.58 -14.72 -17.14
N ASN A 197 -2.46 -15.85 -16.43
CA ASN A 197 -3.40 -16.97 -16.50
C ASN A 197 -4.60 -16.80 -15.56
N VAL A 198 -4.63 -15.73 -14.76
CA VAL A 198 -5.74 -15.46 -13.84
C VAL A 198 -6.98 -15.04 -14.64
N SER A 199 -7.95 -15.95 -14.76
CA SER A 199 -9.23 -15.68 -15.41
C SER A 199 -10.05 -14.65 -14.62
N PRO A 200 -10.50 -13.54 -15.25
CA PRO A 200 -11.40 -12.58 -14.61
C PRO A 200 -12.69 -13.24 -14.09
N THR A 201 -13.28 -14.16 -14.85
CA THR A 201 -14.47 -14.91 -14.41
C THR A 201 -14.21 -15.73 -13.15
N GLY A 202 -13.03 -16.37 -13.04
CA GLY A 202 -12.64 -17.12 -11.85
C GLY A 202 -12.50 -16.23 -10.61
N VAL A 203 -11.89 -15.05 -10.76
CA VAL A 203 -11.78 -14.06 -9.68
C VAL A 203 -13.15 -13.56 -9.24
N LEU A 204 -14.05 -13.27 -10.19
CA LEU A 204 -15.43 -12.85 -9.89
C LEU A 204 -16.21 -13.94 -9.17
N GLU A 205 -16.06 -15.19 -9.57
CA GLU A 205 -16.68 -16.33 -8.88
C GLU A 205 -16.19 -16.45 -7.43
N GLN A 206 -14.89 -16.31 -7.21
CA GLN A 206 -14.32 -16.33 -5.87
C GLN A 206 -14.80 -15.14 -5.03
N ALA A 207 -14.86 -13.94 -5.62
CA ALA A 207 -15.39 -12.74 -4.95
C ALA A 207 -16.85 -12.94 -4.53
N TYR A 208 -17.67 -13.55 -5.39
CA TYR A 208 -19.05 -13.90 -5.10
C TYR A 208 -19.19 -14.91 -3.95
N GLN A 209 -18.33 -15.92 -3.88
CA GLN A 209 -18.31 -16.84 -2.74
C GLN A 209 -17.90 -16.14 -1.44
N VAL A 210 -16.89 -15.26 -1.49
CA VAL A 210 -16.41 -14.49 -0.34
C VAL A 210 -17.49 -13.54 0.18
N SER A 211 -18.24 -12.87 -0.69
CA SER A 211 -19.29 -11.93 -0.26
C SER A 211 -20.46 -12.62 0.43
N ARG A 212 -20.78 -13.88 0.05
CA ARG A 212 -21.88 -14.65 0.63
C ARG A 212 -21.52 -15.41 1.90
N ARG A 213 -20.23 -15.64 2.18
CA ARG A 213 -19.79 -16.41 3.36
C ARG A 213 -19.50 -15.48 4.55
N PRO A 214 -20.21 -15.64 5.69
CA PRO A 214 -19.99 -14.78 6.85
C PRO A 214 -18.57 -14.91 7.41
N LEU A 215 -18.01 -16.12 7.46
CA LEU A 215 -16.65 -16.37 7.95
C LEU A 215 -15.59 -15.65 7.12
N SER A 216 -15.75 -15.61 5.79
CA SER A 216 -14.84 -14.87 4.93
C SER A 216 -14.89 -13.37 5.25
N ARG A 217 -16.07 -12.80 5.47
CA ARG A 217 -16.19 -11.39 5.89
C ARG A 217 -15.57 -11.12 7.26
N TYR A 218 -15.71 -12.04 8.22
CA TYR A 218 -15.08 -11.92 9.53
C TYR A 218 -13.56 -12.01 9.47
N ALA A 219 -13.01 -12.88 8.60
CA ALA A 219 -11.57 -12.99 8.40
C ALA A 219 -10.94 -11.68 7.93
N GLU A 220 -11.66 -10.88 7.13
CA GLU A 220 -11.17 -9.57 6.67
C GLU A 220 -11.10 -8.53 7.80
N LEU A 221 -11.98 -8.63 8.81
CA LEU A 221 -12.05 -7.63 9.87
C LEU A 221 -10.77 -7.57 10.70
N VAL A 222 -10.07 -8.69 10.84
CA VAL A 222 -8.81 -8.81 11.58
C VAL A 222 -7.57 -8.58 10.70
N GLN A 223 -7.74 -8.30 9.41
CA GLN A 223 -6.66 -8.01 8.46
C GLN A 223 -6.50 -6.50 8.24
N SER A 224 -5.25 -6.05 8.09
CA SER A 224 -4.91 -4.66 7.76
C SER A 224 -5.15 -4.31 6.29
N GLU A 225 -5.15 -5.32 5.42
CA GLU A 225 -5.43 -5.19 4.00
C GLU A 225 -6.75 -5.88 3.65
N PRO A 226 -7.53 -5.35 2.69
CA PRO A 226 -8.71 -6.03 2.20
C PRO A 226 -8.36 -7.27 1.39
N HIS A 227 -9.30 -8.21 1.28
CA HIS A 227 -9.10 -9.37 0.41
C HIS A 227 -8.84 -8.95 -1.04
N LEU A 228 -7.91 -9.63 -1.69
CA LEU A 228 -7.51 -9.32 -3.06
C LEU A 228 -8.69 -9.34 -4.04
N VAL A 229 -9.59 -10.31 -3.91
CA VAL A 229 -10.80 -10.40 -4.75
C VAL A 229 -11.76 -9.22 -4.53
N ASN A 230 -11.82 -8.67 -3.31
CA ASN A 230 -12.63 -7.49 -3.03
C ASN A 230 -11.98 -6.22 -3.59
N ARG A 231 -10.65 -6.12 -3.53
CA ARG A 231 -9.88 -5.05 -4.21
C ARG A 231 -10.12 -5.07 -5.72
N TYR A 232 -10.05 -6.24 -6.33
CA TYR A 232 -10.32 -6.45 -7.76
C TYR A 232 -11.74 -5.97 -8.14
N VAL A 233 -12.77 -6.43 -7.43
CA VAL A 233 -14.16 -6.03 -7.71
C VAL A 233 -14.41 -4.55 -7.43
N ASN A 234 -13.82 -4.00 -6.37
CA ASN A 234 -13.94 -2.56 -6.07
C ASN A 234 -13.36 -1.70 -7.19
N LEU A 235 -12.22 -2.10 -7.76
CA LEU A 235 -11.57 -1.39 -8.85
C LEU A 235 -12.40 -1.43 -10.13
N VAL A 236 -12.95 -2.59 -10.48
CA VAL A 236 -13.89 -2.74 -11.62
C VAL A 236 -15.12 -1.85 -11.43
N ALA A 237 -15.70 -1.83 -10.23
CA ALA A 237 -16.86 -0.98 -9.92
C ALA A 237 -16.52 0.51 -10.01
N PHE A 238 -15.34 0.90 -9.53
CA PHE A 238 -14.86 2.28 -9.63
C PHE A 238 -14.67 2.71 -11.09
N ALA A 239 -14.01 1.86 -11.89
CA ALA A 239 -13.83 2.12 -13.32
C ALA A 239 -15.17 2.27 -14.03
N GLY A 240 -16.18 1.45 -13.71
CA GLY A 240 -17.53 1.60 -14.24
C GLY A 240 -18.22 2.92 -13.90
N SER A 241 -17.92 3.51 -12.74
CA SER A 241 -18.47 4.81 -12.34
C SER A 241 -17.82 6.01 -13.05
N LEU A 242 -16.54 5.91 -13.39
CA LEU A 242 -15.75 7.04 -13.88
C LEU A 242 -15.47 6.98 -15.39
N MET A 243 -15.13 5.79 -15.90
CA MET A 243 -14.75 5.54 -17.30
C MET A 243 -15.56 4.36 -17.85
N PRO A 244 -16.84 4.57 -18.21
CA PRO A 244 -17.73 3.50 -18.65
C PRO A 244 -17.18 2.69 -19.84
N ALA A 245 -16.39 3.32 -20.72
CA ALA A 245 -15.79 2.65 -21.87
C ALA A 245 -14.83 1.52 -21.47
N ASP A 246 -14.00 1.71 -20.44
CA ASP A 246 -13.07 0.69 -19.96
C ASP A 246 -13.79 -0.47 -19.28
N TYR A 247 -14.80 -0.14 -18.48
CA TYR A 247 -15.67 -1.14 -17.87
C TYR A 247 -16.39 -1.98 -18.92
N GLU A 248 -16.90 -1.36 -19.98
CA GLU A 248 -17.56 -2.09 -21.07
C GLU A 248 -16.59 -2.99 -21.84
N ARG A 249 -15.35 -2.55 -22.09
CA ARG A 249 -14.30 -3.41 -22.67
C ARG A 249 -14.03 -4.64 -21.79
N PHE A 250 -13.87 -4.43 -20.48
CA PHE A 250 -13.69 -5.51 -19.52
C PHE A 250 -14.90 -6.47 -19.52
N ARG A 251 -16.12 -5.93 -19.42
CA ARG A 251 -17.37 -6.69 -19.42
C ARG A 251 -17.57 -7.49 -20.71
N ALA A 252 -17.20 -6.94 -21.86
CA ALA A 252 -17.28 -7.61 -23.16
C ALA A 252 -16.34 -8.81 -23.25
N GLY A 253 -15.19 -8.76 -22.57
CA GLY A 253 -14.23 -9.87 -22.47
C GLY A 253 -14.67 -11.03 -21.56
N LEU A 254 -15.74 -10.86 -20.78
CA LEU A 254 -16.27 -11.91 -19.90
C LEU A 254 -17.21 -12.86 -20.65
N ASP A 255 -17.19 -14.12 -20.23
CA ASP A 255 -18.20 -15.11 -20.61
C ASP A 255 -19.55 -14.81 -19.93
N GLU A 256 -20.59 -15.57 -20.31
CA GLU A 256 -21.94 -15.33 -19.78
C GLU A 256 -22.02 -15.53 -18.27
N LYS A 257 -21.25 -16.48 -17.72
CA LYS A 257 -21.14 -16.67 -16.27
C LYS A 257 -20.51 -15.45 -15.61
N GLY A 258 -19.38 -14.96 -16.12
CA GLY A 258 -18.69 -13.78 -15.61
C GLY A 258 -19.56 -12.54 -15.63
N ARG A 259 -20.31 -12.29 -16.72
CA ARG A 259 -21.23 -11.15 -16.80
C ARG A 259 -22.36 -11.19 -15.77
N ARG A 260 -22.91 -12.38 -15.47
CA ARG A 260 -23.92 -12.55 -14.42
C ARG A 260 -23.33 -12.30 -13.04
N LEU A 261 -22.18 -12.91 -12.73
CA LEU A 261 -21.48 -12.71 -11.47
C LEU A 261 -21.11 -11.24 -11.23
N LEU A 262 -20.59 -10.58 -12.27
CA LEU A 262 -20.26 -9.16 -12.22
C LEU A 262 -21.48 -8.32 -11.86
N ARG A 263 -22.62 -8.55 -12.53
CA ARG A 263 -23.87 -7.83 -12.24
C ARG A 263 -24.30 -7.98 -10.78
N ASP A 264 -24.30 -9.20 -10.26
CA ASP A 264 -24.68 -9.48 -8.87
C ASP A 264 -23.74 -8.81 -7.86
N LEU A 265 -22.44 -8.78 -8.17
CA LEU A 265 -21.42 -8.13 -7.34
C LEU A 265 -21.54 -6.61 -7.36
N MET A 266 -21.84 -6.01 -8.52
CA MET A 266 -21.96 -4.55 -8.64
C MET A 266 -23.05 -3.98 -7.74
N VAL A 267 -24.18 -4.68 -7.55
CA VAL A 267 -25.27 -4.25 -6.64
C VAL A 267 -24.79 -4.07 -5.20
N GLN A 268 -23.74 -4.79 -4.80
CA GLN A 268 -23.19 -4.75 -3.45
C GLN A 268 -22.10 -3.69 -3.27
N THR A 269 -21.64 -3.06 -4.36
CA THR A 269 -20.55 -2.07 -4.30
C THR A 269 -21.07 -0.66 -4.02
N PRO A 270 -20.31 0.16 -3.26
CA PRO A 270 -20.71 1.53 -2.94
C PRO A 270 -20.81 2.44 -4.19
N HIS A 271 -20.17 2.05 -5.30
CA HIS A 271 -20.18 2.80 -6.56
C HIS A 271 -21.50 2.67 -7.35
N HIS A 272 -22.34 1.67 -7.04
CA HIS A 272 -23.62 1.44 -7.72
C HIS A 272 -24.59 2.63 -7.63
N GLN A 273 -24.49 3.46 -6.58
CA GLN A 273 -25.37 4.63 -6.39
C GLN A 273 -24.85 5.91 -7.06
N SER A 274 -23.61 5.91 -7.57
CA SER A 274 -22.94 7.09 -8.13
C SER A 274 -23.17 7.32 -9.62
N SER A 275 -23.89 6.41 -10.30
CA SER A 275 -24.29 6.52 -11.71
C SER A 275 -25.41 7.54 -11.98
N GLY A 276 -25.72 8.41 -11.02
CA GLY A 276 -26.46 9.64 -11.26
C GLY A 276 -25.60 10.67 -12.02
N PRO A 277 -26.21 11.63 -12.75
CA PRO A 277 -25.45 12.62 -13.51
C PRO A 277 -24.48 13.38 -12.61
N ILE A 278 -23.22 13.49 -13.06
CA ILE A 278 -22.16 14.25 -12.39
C ILE A 278 -22.68 15.67 -12.12
N PRO A 279 -22.66 16.17 -10.87
CA PRO A 279 -23.05 17.55 -10.61
C PRO A 279 -22.12 18.48 -11.39
N ALA A 280 -22.71 19.42 -12.13
CA ALA A 280 -22.05 20.31 -13.09
C ALA A 280 -20.95 21.24 -12.51
N SER A 281 -20.64 21.15 -11.22
CA SER A 281 -19.67 22.00 -10.54
C SER A 281 -18.20 21.61 -10.77
N ALA A 282 -17.91 20.52 -11.48
CA ALA A 282 -16.54 20.14 -11.83
C ALA A 282 -16.02 20.76 -13.15
N SER A 283 -16.81 21.61 -13.81
CA SER A 283 -16.33 22.42 -14.93
C SER A 283 -15.75 23.74 -14.42
N GLY A 284 -14.46 23.73 -14.09
CA GLY A 284 -13.68 24.97 -13.90
C GLY A 284 -13.66 25.78 -15.21
N PRO A 285 -13.54 27.13 -15.12
CA PRO A 285 -13.69 28.00 -16.28
C PRO A 285 -12.58 27.72 -17.32
N ARG A 286 -12.99 27.69 -18.58
CA ARG A 286 -12.12 27.59 -19.77
C ARG A 286 -11.15 28.75 -19.87
#